data_AF-A0A6V7SQ52-F1
#
_entry.id   AF-A0A6V7SQ52-F1
#
_cell.length_a   1.000
_cell.length_b   1.000
_cell.length_c   1.000
_cell.angle_alpha   90.00
_cell.angle_beta   90.00
_cell.angle_gamma   90.00
#
_symmetry.space_group_name_H-M   'P 1'
#
loop_
_entity.id
_entity.type
_entity.pdbx_description
1 polymer ?
#
loop_
_entity_poly.entity_id
_entity_poly.type
_entity_poly.pdbx_seq_one_letter_code
_entity_poly.pdbx_strand_id
1 'polypeptide(L)'
;MISVKHPKISILGASDIGCTLAHMICEKNLGDVVLHDFRKDLSKGRALDILHTRPINRSKINILGTSDITDIKDSLVVVVTIEVSEREFAEFDEEDIEKQVYTSNVKLLKDVSKAIKKHCPHAFVVVTTNPVDCMAKVLQDYASIPSHKICGMAGVLHSARLRHNLAEKLRVNPGDVQGFVIGAHGDKMVPLPRYCCVNGIPLCDFTKKGAITEKEISKIVEKTKNTSIELLDLIPEGSVCFAPSLAIVEIIEAYLKDLKRVLVCSIHLNGQYGHKGVFAGVPVVIGGKGIEKIIELDLNAQEKELFDDSLKHISYLFDNYKHESTAEEEPKPQ
;
A
#
# COMPACT_ATOMS: atom_id res chain seq x y z
N MET A 1 -17.88 34.35 4.00
CA MET A 1 -17.20 33.11 4.43
C MET A 1 -16.64 32.43 3.20
N ILE A 2 -15.35 32.12 3.17
CA ILE A 2 -14.78 31.30 2.09
C ILE A 2 -15.37 29.89 2.27
N SER A 3 -16.14 29.41 1.30
CA SER A 3 -16.66 28.04 1.29
C SER A 3 -15.56 27.13 0.73
N VAL A 4 -14.89 26.41 1.61
CA VAL A 4 -13.86 25.43 1.21
C VAL A 4 -14.56 24.08 1.05
N LYS A 5 -14.60 23.54 -0.17
CA LYS A 5 -15.09 22.18 -0.42
C LYS A 5 -14.05 21.20 0.12
N HIS A 6 -14.50 20.19 0.87
CA HIS A 6 -13.59 19.13 1.34
C HIS A 6 -13.00 18.36 0.14
N PRO A 7 -11.74 17.89 0.23
CA PRO A 7 -11.20 16.91 -0.70
C PRO A 7 -12.13 15.71 -0.83
N LYS A 8 -12.31 15.19 -2.04
CA LYS A 8 -13.05 13.95 -2.27
C LYS A 8 -12.07 12.78 -2.40
N ILE A 9 -12.25 11.76 -1.56
CA ILE A 9 -11.44 10.54 -1.50
C ILE A 9 -12.35 9.37 -1.84
N SER A 10 -12.03 8.59 -2.87
CA SER A 10 -12.77 7.35 -3.18
C SER A 10 -11.99 6.14 -2.71
N ILE A 11 -12.66 5.25 -1.98
CA ILE A 11 -12.15 3.96 -1.56
C ILE A 11 -12.94 2.91 -2.34
N LEU A 12 -12.25 2.23 -3.24
CA LEU A 12 -12.80 1.13 -4.02
C LEU A 12 -12.55 -0.16 -3.26
N GLY A 13 -13.59 -0.65 -2.59
CA GLY A 13 -13.61 -1.84 -1.74
C GLY A 13 -14.08 -1.50 -0.32
N ALA A 14 -15.19 -2.09 0.13
CA ALA A 14 -15.67 -1.97 1.50
C ALA A 14 -15.19 -3.15 2.39
N SER A 15 -13.93 -3.57 2.19
CA SER A 15 -13.23 -4.53 3.07
C SER A 15 -12.91 -3.91 4.43
N ASP A 16 -12.34 -4.67 5.37
CA ASP A 16 -11.98 -4.09 6.68
C ASP A 16 -10.91 -2.99 6.53
N ILE A 17 -9.98 -3.11 5.57
CA ILE A 17 -9.05 -2.03 5.22
C ILE A 17 -9.83 -0.81 4.75
N GLY A 18 -10.74 -0.96 3.78
CA GLY A 18 -11.52 0.16 3.25
C GLY A 18 -12.38 0.86 4.31
N CYS A 19 -13.02 0.08 5.18
CA CYS A 19 -13.85 0.60 6.28
C CYS A 19 -13.00 1.31 7.35
N THR A 20 -11.88 0.68 7.76
CA THR A 20 -10.96 1.26 8.75
C THR A 20 -10.33 2.54 8.23
N LEU A 21 -9.94 2.57 6.95
CA LEU A 21 -9.45 3.76 6.28
C LEU A 21 -10.51 4.87 6.23
N ALA A 22 -11.74 4.56 5.84
CA ALA A 22 -12.85 5.54 5.81
C ALA A 22 -13.11 6.14 7.20
N HIS A 23 -13.05 5.32 8.24
CA HIS A 23 -13.17 5.78 9.62
C HIS A 23 -12.02 6.71 10.03
N MET A 24 -10.77 6.32 9.78
CA MET A 24 -9.60 7.16 10.11
C MET A 24 -9.57 8.48 9.34
N ILE A 25 -10.01 8.48 8.08
CA ILE A 25 -10.18 9.71 7.27
C ILE A 25 -11.21 10.65 7.92
N CYS A 26 -12.33 10.09 8.41
CA CYS A 26 -13.37 10.83 9.11
C CYS A 26 -12.84 11.44 10.42
N GLU A 27 -12.12 10.67 11.22
CA GLU A 27 -11.52 11.12 12.49
C GLU A 27 -10.49 12.24 12.28
N LYS A 28 -9.64 12.10 11.26
CA LYS A 28 -8.62 13.09 10.92
C LYS A 28 -9.14 14.27 10.09
N ASN A 29 -10.43 14.28 9.75
CA ASN A 29 -11.06 15.29 8.92
C ASN A 29 -10.32 15.56 7.59
N LEU A 30 -9.87 14.51 6.89
CA LEU A 30 -9.05 14.66 5.69
C LEU A 30 -9.84 14.97 4.41
N GLY A 31 -11.09 14.51 4.31
CA GLY A 31 -11.92 14.73 3.13
C GLY A 31 -13.18 13.88 3.13
N ASP A 32 -14.18 14.27 2.33
CA ASP A 32 -15.40 13.51 2.09
C ASP A 32 -15.06 12.20 1.36
N VAL A 33 -15.67 11.10 1.78
CA VAL A 33 -15.36 9.75 1.31
C VAL A 33 -16.47 9.19 0.43
N VAL A 34 -16.10 8.54 -0.66
CA VAL A 34 -16.97 7.60 -1.39
C VAL A 34 -16.45 6.20 -1.10
N LEU A 35 -17.22 5.40 -0.36
CA LEU A 35 -16.94 4.01 -0.08
C LEU A 35 -17.72 3.16 -1.07
N HIS A 36 -17.03 2.67 -2.10
CA HIS A 36 -17.63 1.90 -3.18
C HIS A 36 -17.41 0.40 -2.96
N ASP A 37 -18.43 -0.42 -3.15
CA ASP A 37 -18.32 -1.88 -3.24
C ASP A 37 -19.43 -2.41 -4.17
N PHE A 38 -19.15 -3.48 -4.92
CA PHE A 38 -20.17 -4.12 -5.76
C PHE A 38 -21.34 -4.67 -4.93
N ARG A 39 -21.08 -5.02 -3.66
CA ARG A 39 -22.10 -5.40 -2.68
C ARG A 39 -22.76 -4.15 -2.12
N LYS A 40 -23.81 -3.69 -2.82
CA LYS A 40 -24.54 -2.44 -2.54
C LYS A 40 -24.92 -2.22 -1.07
N ASP A 41 -25.47 -3.22 -0.39
CA ASP A 41 -25.94 -3.05 0.98
C ASP A 41 -24.78 -3.03 1.98
N LEU A 42 -23.66 -3.67 1.64
CA LEU A 42 -22.46 -3.66 2.48
C LEU A 42 -21.86 -2.26 2.55
N SER A 43 -21.56 -1.62 1.41
CA SER A 43 -20.92 -0.30 1.41
C SER A 43 -21.82 0.76 2.05
N LYS A 44 -23.14 0.70 1.83
CA LYS A 44 -24.13 1.56 2.49
C LYS A 44 -24.18 1.36 4.00
N GLY A 45 -24.27 0.11 4.45
CA GLY A 45 -24.30 -0.23 5.88
C GLY A 45 -23.04 0.24 6.60
N ARG A 46 -21.87 -0.04 6.03
CA ARG A 46 -20.57 0.40 6.57
C ARG A 46 -20.44 1.92 6.61
N ALA A 47 -20.84 2.62 5.55
CA ALA A 47 -20.83 4.07 5.54
C ALA A 47 -21.76 4.66 6.59
N LEU A 48 -22.98 4.14 6.75
CA LEU A 48 -23.93 4.58 7.76
C LEU A 48 -23.39 4.39 9.18
N ASP A 49 -22.79 3.24 9.46
CA ASP A 49 -22.17 2.95 10.75
C ASP A 49 -21.05 3.95 11.08
N ILE A 50 -20.11 4.17 10.14
CA ILE A 50 -19.04 5.15 10.32
C ILE A 50 -19.60 6.57 10.47
N LEU A 51 -20.66 6.94 9.75
CA LEU A 51 -21.31 8.24 9.88
C LEU A 51 -21.88 8.48 11.28
N HIS A 52 -22.31 7.45 12.02
CA HIS A 52 -22.76 7.59 13.41
C HIS A 52 -21.63 7.99 14.38
N THR A 53 -20.36 7.84 13.99
CA THR A 53 -19.22 8.33 14.79
C THR A 53 -19.08 9.86 14.74
N ARG A 54 -19.62 10.52 13.72
CA ARG A 54 -19.51 11.97 13.49
C ARG A 54 -19.96 12.86 14.66
N PRO A 55 -21.15 12.67 15.25
CA PRO A 55 -21.56 13.48 16.40
C PRO A 55 -20.64 13.29 17.62
N ILE A 56 -19.99 12.12 17.74
CA ILE A 56 -19.10 11.77 18.85
C ILE A 56 -17.73 12.42 18.66
N ASN A 57 -17.11 12.25 17.49
CA ASN A 57 -15.79 12.81 17.16
C ASN A 57 -15.84 14.25 16.61
N ARG A 58 -17.04 14.82 16.48
CA ARG A 58 -17.32 16.17 15.96
C ARG A 58 -16.83 16.39 14.52
N SER A 59 -16.77 15.33 13.72
CA SER A 59 -16.35 15.37 12.32
C SER A 59 -17.43 15.92 11.39
N LYS A 60 -17.00 16.76 10.43
CA LYS A 60 -17.87 17.31 9.37
C LYS A 60 -17.80 16.52 8.07
N ILE A 61 -16.99 15.47 8.03
CA ILE A 61 -16.77 14.64 6.84
C ILE A 61 -18.02 13.84 6.50
N ASN A 62 -18.39 13.83 5.23
CA ASN A 62 -19.45 12.96 4.71
C ASN A 62 -18.85 11.68 4.14
N ILE A 63 -19.61 10.58 4.23
CA ILE A 63 -19.25 9.29 3.65
C ILE A 63 -20.45 8.80 2.86
N LEU A 64 -20.25 8.57 1.56
CA LEU A 64 -21.24 7.98 0.68
C LEU A 64 -20.90 6.50 0.49
N GLY A 65 -21.72 5.60 1.02
CA GLY A 65 -21.68 4.18 0.67
C GLY A 65 -22.45 3.93 -0.63
N THR A 66 -21.80 3.33 -1.62
CA THR A 66 -22.40 3.16 -2.96
C THR A 66 -21.93 1.89 -3.66
N SER A 67 -22.69 1.47 -4.67
CA SER A 67 -22.30 0.48 -5.68
C SER A 67 -22.30 1.08 -7.08
N ASP A 68 -22.59 2.38 -7.21
CA ASP A 68 -22.49 3.10 -8.47
C ASP A 68 -21.07 3.64 -8.62
N ILE A 69 -20.31 3.05 -9.53
CA ILE A 69 -18.92 3.42 -9.77
C ILE A 69 -18.79 4.87 -10.28
N THR A 70 -19.85 5.47 -10.84
CA THR A 70 -19.80 6.85 -11.32
C THR A 70 -19.68 7.87 -10.18
N ASP A 71 -20.01 7.47 -8.95
CA ASP A 71 -19.85 8.30 -7.75
C ASP A 71 -18.38 8.62 -7.45
N ILE A 72 -17.39 7.97 -8.05
CA ILE A 72 -15.96 8.34 -7.87
C ILE A 72 -15.54 9.58 -8.66
N LYS A 73 -16.47 10.17 -9.43
CA LYS A 73 -16.18 11.33 -10.29
C LYS A 73 -15.52 12.48 -9.52
N ASP A 74 -14.49 13.07 -10.11
CA ASP A 74 -13.75 14.22 -9.56
C ASP A 74 -13.03 13.95 -8.22
N SER A 75 -12.79 12.69 -7.86
CA SER A 75 -11.99 12.35 -6.67
C SER A 75 -10.53 12.82 -6.83
N LEU A 76 -9.99 13.43 -5.78
CA LEU A 76 -8.58 13.85 -5.73
C LEU A 76 -7.66 12.69 -5.39
N VAL A 77 -8.18 11.71 -4.66
CA VAL A 77 -7.49 10.48 -4.28
C VAL A 77 -8.40 9.29 -4.54
N VAL A 78 -7.84 8.22 -5.09
CA VAL A 78 -8.49 6.91 -5.19
C VAL A 78 -7.63 5.89 -4.47
N VAL A 79 -8.23 5.14 -3.55
CA VAL A 79 -7.59 3.99 -2.90
C VAL A 79 -8.25 2.73 -3.39
N VAL A 80 -7.47 1.78 -3.89
CA VAL A 80 -7.95 0.51 -4.41
C VAL A 80 -7.63 -0.59 -3.41
N THR A 81 -8.67 -1.09 -2.74
CA THR A 81 -8.62 -2.14 -1.72
C THR A 81 -9.49 -3.34 -2.08
N ILE A 82 -10.03 -3.38 -3.29
CA ILE A 82 -10.71 -4.57 -3.84
C ILE A 82 -9.65 -5.62 -4.11
N GLU A 83 -9.84 -6.80 -3.56
CA GLU A 83 -9.01 -7.97 -3.82
C GLU A 83 -9.80 -9.26 -3.56
N VAL A 84 -9.35 -10.33 -4.18
CA VAL A 84 -9.61 -11.72 -3.79
C VAL A 84 -8.50 -12.13 -2.83
N SER A 85 -8.88 -12.71 -1.69
CA SER A 85 -7.95 -13.10 -0.64
C SER A 85 -7.29 -14.45 -0.95
N GLU A 86 -6.02 -14.62 -0.58
CA GLU A 86 -5.33 -15.93 -0.59
C GLU A 86 -6.11 -17.01 0.17
N ARG A 87 -6.84 -16.61 1.22
CA ARG A 87 -7.67 -17.53 2.01
C ARG A 87 -8.82 -18.17 1.24
N GLU A 88 -9.24 -17.56 0.12
CA GLU A 88 -10.29 -18.12 -0.75
C GLU A 88 -9.78 -19.32 -1.57
N PHE A 89 -8.47 -19.55 -1.59
CA PHE A 89 -7.81 -20.62 -2.33
C PHE A 89 -6.98 -21.53 -1.40
N ALA A 90 -7.29 -21.57 -0.11
CA ALA A 90 -6.51 -22.30 0.90
C ALA A 90 -6.44 -23.83 0.65
N GLU A 91 -7.27 -24.36 -0.25
CA GLU A 91 -7.25 -25.75 -0.71
C GLU A 91 -6.18 -26.07 -1.77
N PHE A 92 -5.58 -25.04 -2.38
CA PHE A 92 -4.55 -25.17 -3.42
C PHE A 92 -3.13 -25.20 -2.81
N ASP A 93 -2.14 -25.60 -3.61
CA ASP A 93 -0.74 -25.42 -3.23
C ASP A 93 -0.30 -23.95 -3.37
N GLU A 94 0.86 -23.61 -2.82
CA GLU A 94 1.33 -22.21 -2.73
C GLU A 94 1.50 -21.55 -4.11
N GLU A 95 1.98 -22.30 -5.12
CA GLU A 95 2.18 -21.77 -6.47
C GLU A 95 0.84 -21.54 -7.18
N ASP A 96 -0.11 -22.45 -7.00
CA ASP A 96 -1.48 -22.30 -7.49
C ASP A 96 -2.22 -21.16 -6.77
N ILE A 97 -2.05 -20.97 -5.46
CA ILE A 97 -2.63 -19.84 -4.71
C ILE A 97 -2.15 -18.51 -5.29
N GLU A 98 -0.83 -18.33 -5.42
CA GLU A 98 -0.25 -17.08 -5.93
C GLU A 98 -0.78 -16.75 -7.33
N LYS A 99 -0.86 -17.77 -8.18
CA LYS A 99 -1.43 -17.68 -9.52
C LYS A 99 -2.91 -17.30 -9.52
N GLN A 100 -3.75 -17.97 -8.73
CA GLN A 100 -5.19 -17.71 -8.68
C GLN A 100 -5.49 -16.30 -8.14
N VAL A 101 -4.78 -15.88 -7.10
CA VAL A 101 -4.88 -14.54 -6.54
C VAL A 101 -4.47 -13.49 -7.58
N TYR A 102 -3.32 -13.66 -8.23
CA TYR A 102 -2.85 -12.74 -9.26
C TYR A 102 -3.88 -12.58 -10.38
N THR A 103 -4.29 -13.69 -10.99
CA THR A 103 -5.18 -13.67 -12.17
C THR A 103 -6.56 -13.11 -11.84
N SER A 104 -7.11 -13.47 -10.68
CA SER A 104 -8.40 -12.94 -10.19
C SER A 104 -8.35 -11.44 -9.92
N ASN A 105 -7.27 -10.96 -9.29
CA ASN A 105 -7.09 -9.54 -9.00
C ASN A 105 -6.86 -8.72 -10.28
N VAL A 106 -6.12 -9.21 -11.27
CA VAL A 106 -6.01 -8.55 -12.58
C VAL A 106 -7.38 -8.35 -13.22
N LYS A 107 -8.26 -9.37 -13.18
CA LYS A 107 -9.60 -9.28 -13.75
C LYS A 107 -10.44 -8.20 -13.07
N LEU A 108 -10.41 -8.13 -11.73
CA LEU A 108 -11.08 -7.07 -10.97
C LEU A 108 -10.53 -5.68 -11.30
N LEU A 109 -9.22 -5.56 -11.44
CA LEU A 109 -8.55 -4.28 -11.70
C LEU A 109 -8.79 -3.76 -13.13
N LYS A 110 -9.11 -4.59 -14.12
CA LYS A 110 -9.46 -4.13 -15.48
C LYS A 110 -10.63 -3.15 -15.44
N ASP A 111 -11.70 -3.47 -14.73
CA ASP A 111 -12.90 -2.63 -14.68
C ASP A 111 -12.72 -1.41 -13.78
N VAL A 112 -12.02 -1.58 -12.65
CA VAL A 112 -11.59 -0.46 -11.80
C VAL A 112 -10.74 0.55 -12.59
N SER A 113 -9.80 0.05 -13.42
CA SER A 113 -8.94 0.90 -14.25
C SER A 113 -9.73 1.73 -15.25
N LYS A 114 -10.70 1.12 -15.95
CA LYS A 114 -11.59 1.84 -16.88
C LYS A 114 -12.37 2.93 -16.15
N ALA A 115 -12.87 2.64 -14.95
CA ALA A 115 -13.60 3.60 -14.14
C ALA A 115 -12.73 4.79 -13.72
N ILE A 116 -11.52 4.55 -13.19
CA ILE A 116 -10.57 5.60 -12.80
C ILE A 116 -10.25 6.50 -14.00
N LYS A 117 -9.89 5.90 -15.13
CA LYS A 117 -9.58 6.62 -16.38
C LYS A 117 -10.74 7.50 -16.87
N LYS A 118 -11.98 7.03 -16.71
CA LYS A 118 -13.18 7.75 -17.17
C LYS A 118 -13.65 8.83 -16.20
N HIS A 119 -13.63 8.57 -14.90
CA HIS A 119 -14.33 9.40 -13.91
C HIS A 119 -13.40 10.30 -13.09
N CYS A 120 -12.15 9.91 -12.89
CA CYS A 120 -11.19 10.67 -12.08
C CYS A 120 -9.73 10.52 -12.58
N PRO A 121 -9.43 10.83 -13.86
CA PRO A 121 -8.11 10.59 -14.48
C PRO A 121 -6.96 11.41 -13.87
N HIS A 122 -7.26 12.40 -13.02
CA HIS A 122 -6.27 13.25 -12.35
C HIS A 122 -6.05 12.89 -10.87
N ALA A 123 -6.73 11.86 -10.37
CA ALA A 123 -6.59 11.41 -9.00
C ALA A 123 -5.17 10.91 -8.70
N PHE A 124 -4.75 11.06 -7.45
CA PHE A 124 -3.62 10.31 -6.92
C PHE A 124 -4.12 8.93 -6.47
N VAL A 125 -3.53 7.86 -7.00
CA VAL A 125 -4.01 6.49 -6.84
C VAL A 125 -3.10 5.71 -5.89
N VAL A 126 -3.68 5.13 -4.84
CA VAL A 126 -2.98 4.27 -3.88
C VAL A 126 -3.54 2.85 -3.99
N VAL A 127 -2.67 1.88 -4.28
CA VAL A 127 -3.06 0.48 -4.49
C VAL A 127 -2.66 -0.37 -3.29
N THR A 128 -3.58 -1.21 -2.80
CA THR A 128 -3.28 -2.20 -1.75
C THR A 128 -3.61 -3.63 -2.17
N THR A 129 -4.29 -3.83 -3.29
CA THR A 129 -4.61 -5.13 -3.87
C THR A 129 -3.35 -5.94 -4.08
N ASN A 130 -3.30 -7.17 -3.56
CA ASN A 130 -2.14 -8.04 -3.73
C ASN A 130 -2.10 -8.78 -5.09
N PRO A 131 -0.91 -9.15 -5.59
CA PRO A 131 0.42 -8.69 -5.15
C PRO A 131 0.65 -7.20 -5.47
N VAL A 132 0.90 -6.37 -4.45
CA VAL A 132 0.80 -4.88 -4.55
C VAL A 132 1.63 -4.29 -5.68
N ASP A 133 2.88 -4.71 -5.83
CA ASP A 133 3.80 -4.17 -6.85
C ASP A 133 3.28 -4.46 -8.27
N CYS A 134 2.80 -5.67 -8.51
CA CYS A 134 2.25 -6.08 -9.79
C CYS A 134 0.90 -5.40 -10.07
N MET A 135 0.03 -5.35 -9.07
CA MET A 135 -1.30 -4.75 -9.21
C MET A 135 -1.24 -3.24 -9.44
N ALA A 136 -0.28 -2.55 -8.83
CA ALA A 136 -0.02 -1.13 -9.11
C ALA A 136 0.41 -0.93 -10.57
N LYS A 137 1.26 -1.81 -11.11
CA LYS A 137 1.66 -1.79 -12.53
C LYS A 137 0.48 -2.04 -13.46
N VAL A 138 -0.31 -3.08 -13.19
CA VAL A 138 -1.52 -3.43 -13.95
C VAL A 138 -2.46 -2.23 -14.01
N LEU A 139 -2.77 -1.64 -12.86
CA LEU A 139 -3.67 -0.49 -12.78
C LEU A 139 -3.10 0.73 -13.52
N GLN A 140 -1.79 0.99 -13.38
CA GLN A 140 -1.11 2.06 -14.11
C GLN A 140 -1.28 1.90 -15.62
N ASP A 141 -0.99 0.71 -16.14
CA ASP A 141 -0.99 0.41 -17.57
C ASP A 141 -2.41 0.52 -18.16
N TYR A 142 -3.40 -0.14 -17.55
CA TYR A 142 -4.79 -0.15 -18.04
C TYR A 142 -5.47 1.24 -17.93
N ALA A 143 -5.23 1.97 -16.84
CA ALA A 143 -5.83 3.29 -16.65
C ALA A 143 -5.00 4.43 -17.27
N SER A 144 -3.78 4.13 -17.76
CA SER A 144 -2.83 5.10 -18.32
C SER A 144 -2.48 6.22 -17.32
N ILE A 145 -2.28 5.86 -16.05
CA ILE A 145 -2.01 6.81 -14.97
C ILE A 145 -0.54 7.26 -15.05
N PRO A 146 -0.24 8.57 -14.98
CA PRO A 146 1.14 9.04 -14.89
C PRO A 146 1.87 8.41 -13.70
N SER A 147 3.14 8.02 -13.86
CA SER A 147 3.92 7.33 -12.80
C SER A 147 3.99 8.11 -11.49
N HIS A 148 3.98 9.44 -11.56
CA HIS A 148 3.96 10.30 -10.37
C HIS A 148 2.59 10.41 -9.70
N LYS A 149 1.54 9.81 -10.26
CA LYS A 149 0.15 9.85 -9.77
C LYS A 149 -0.35 8.50 -9.24
N ILE A 150 0.52 7.49 -9.13
CA ILE A 150 0.16 6.17 -8.60
C ILE A 150 1.28 5.64 -7.71
N CYS A 151 0.91 4.94 -6.64
CA CYS A 151 1.82 4.12 -5.86
C CYS A 151 1.11 2.93 -5.20
N GLY A 152 1.85 1.85 -4.95
CA GLY A 152 1.42 0.78 -4.06
C GLY A 152 1.77 1.09 -2.59
N MET A 153 0.85 0.83 -1.68
CA MET A 153 1.10 0.90 -0.24
C MET A 153 1.75 -0.41 0.21
N ALA A 154 3.02 -0.35 0.60
CA ALA A 154 3.78 -1.48 1.09
C ALA A 154 4.86 -1.03 2.09
N GLY A 155 5.81 -0.22 1.61
CA GLY A 155 6.98 0.17 2.37
C GLY A 155 6.69 0.92 3.67
N VAL A 156 5.65 1.77 3.72
CA VAL A 156 5.22 2.47 4.95
C VAL A 156 4.87 1.47 6.06
N LEU A 157 4.09 0.43 5.73
CA LEU A 157 3.70 -0.62 6.66
C LEU A 157 4.91 -1.41 7.16
N HIS A 158 5.76 -1.89 6.24
CA HIS A 158 6.93 -2.70 6.58
C HIS A 158 7.96 -1.91 7.39
N SER A 159 8.14 -0.63 7.05
CA SER A 159 8.98 0.30 7.82
C SER A 159 8.43 0.51 9.23
N ALA A 160 7.11 0.63 9.40
CA ALA A 160 6.49 0.74 10.71
C ALA A 160 6.71 -0.52 11.57
N ARG A 161 6.60 -1.72 10.98
CA ARG A 161 6.89 -3.00 11.65
C ARG A 161 8.35 -3.09 12.12
N LEU A 162 9.30 -2.73 11.24
CA LEU A 162 10.73 -2.68 11.58
C LEU A 162 10.99 -1.72 12.75
N ARG A 163 10.46 -0.49 12.66
CA ARG A 163 10.61 0.55 13.68
C ARG A 163 10.02 0.11 15.02
N HIS A 164 8.86 -0.54 15.02
CA HIS A 164 8.24 -1.07 16.23
C HIS A 164 9.13 -2.13 16.90
N ASN A 165 9.59 -3.14 16.15
CA ASN A 165 10.44 -4.19 16.71
C ASN A 165 11.78 -3.65 17.26
N LEU A 166 12.38 -2.67 16.58
CA LEU A 166 13.59 -1.99 17.07
C LEU A 166 13.31 -1.17 18.35
N ALA A 167 12.20 -0.43 18.38
CA ALA A 167 11.80 0.38 19.52
C ALA A 167 11.56 -0.48 20.77
N GLU A 168 10.87 -1.61 20.62
CA GLU A 168 10.66 -2.59 21.69
C GLU A 168 11.99 -3.13 22.23
N LYS A 169 12.91 -3.48 21.33
CA LYS A 169 14.22 -4.00 21.73
C LYS A 169 15.05 -2.97 22.49
N LEU A 170 15.04 -1.72 22.03
CA LEU A 170 15.82 -0.62 22.60
C LEU A 170 15.10 0.08 23.77
N ARG A 171 13.82 -0.26 24.02
CA ARG A 171 12.94 0.35 25.04
C ARG A 171 12.83 1.88 24.89
N VAL A 172 12.62 2.32 23.66
CA VAL A 172 12.42 3.73 23.30
C VAL A 172 11.06 3.91 22.63
N ASN A 173 10.63 5.15 22.45
CA ASN A 173 9.37 5.43 21.76
C ASN A 173 9.51 5.10 20.25
N PRO A 174 8.60 4.31 19.64
CA PRO A 174 8.65 4.00 18.20
C PRO A 174 8.51 5.23 17.29
N GLY A 175 7.95 6.33 17.79
CA GLY A 175 7.93 7.63 17.11
C GLY A 175 9.32 8.20 16.86
N ASP A 176 10.29 7.87 17.72
CA ASP A 176 11.66 8.38 17.67
C ASP A 176 12.61 7.46 16.91
N VAL A 177 12.16 6.26 16.51
CA VAL A 177 12.94 5.33 15.69
C VAL A 177 12.68 5.61 14.21
N GLN A 178 13.72 5.78 13.42
CA GLN A 178 13.66 5.83 11.97
C GLN A 178 14.32 4.58 11.38
N GLY A 179 13.81 4.15 10.22
CA GLY A 179 14.26 2.97 9.52
C GLY A 179 13.26 2.65 8.42
N PHE A 180 13.70 1.99 7.37
CA PHE A 180 12.83 1.66 6.24
C PHE A 180 13.15 0.31 5.62
N VAL A 181 12.12 -0.25 4.98
CA VAL A 181 12.15 -1.52 4.24
C VAL A 181 11.85 -1.21 2.79
N ILE A 182 12.73 -1.64 1.87
CA ILE A 182 12.61 -1.41 0.41
C ILE A 182 12.38 -2.75 -0.33
N GLY A 183 12.20 -2.70 -1.64
CA GLY A 183 11.99 -3.88 -2.49
C GLY A 183 10.52 -4.29 -2.59
N ALA A 184 10.28 -5.58 -2.83
CA ALA A 184 8.96 -6.19 -2.98
C ALA A 184 8.11 -6.12 -1.71
N HIS A 185 6.79 -6.05 -1.90
CA HIS A 185 5.83 -6.35 -0.85
C HIS A 185 5.66 -7.88 -0.71
N GLY A 186 6.51 -8.50 0.11
CA GLY A 186 6.48 -9.94 0.36
C GLY A 186 7.78 -10.44 0.99
N ASP A 187 8.04 -11.75 0.91
CA ASP A 187 9.17 -12.41 1.58
C ASP A 187 10.53 -11.88 1.13
N LYS A 188 10.60 -11.35 -0.10
CA LYS A 188 11.79 -10.74 -0.68
C LYS A 188 11.96 -9.26 -0.32
N MET A 189 11.23 -8.72 0.65
CA MET A 189 11.45 -7.37 1.14
C MET A 189 12.85 -7.21 1.76
N VAL A 190 13.38 -5.98 1.73
CA VAL A 190 14.75 -5.67 2.16
C VAL A 190 14.75 -4.63 3.28
N PRO A 191 14.67 -5.07 4.56
CA PRO A 191 14.91 -4.18 5.70
C PRO A 191 16.35 -3.66 5.69
N LEU A 192 16.55 -2.37 6.00
CA LEU A 192 17.87 -1.73 5.96
C LEU A 192 18.34 -1.26 7.35
N PRO A 193 18.87 -2.15 8.22
CA PRO A 193 19.38 -1.79 9.54
C PRO A 193 20.43 -0.69 9.53
N ARG A 194 21.27 -0.62 8.48
CA ARG A 194 22.31 0.41 8.34
C ARG A 194 21.74 1.82 8.27
N TYR A 195 20.53 1.97 7.74
CA TYR A 195 19.81 3.25 7.67
C TYR A 195 18.90 3.51 8.88
N CYS A 196 18.87 2.60 9.86
CA CYS A 196 18.08 2.79 11.06
C CYS A 196 18.79 3.70 12.06
N CYS A 197 18.02 4.54 12.74
CA CYS A 197 18.51 5.39 13.82
C CYS A 197 17.43 5.65 14.87
N VAL A 198 17.86 6.10 16.05
CA VAL A 198 16.96 6.59 17.10
C VAL A 198 17.25 8.07 17.30
N ASN A 199 16.31 8.92 16.91
CA ASN A 199 16.42 10.38 16.91
C ASN A 199 17.74 10.86 16.27
N GLY A 200 18.11 10.26 15.12
CA GLY A 200 19.35 10.55 14.40
C GLY A 200 20.61 9.83 14.89
N ILE A 201 20.57 9.13 16.04
CA ILE A 201 21.71 8.31 16.51
C ILE A 201 21.72 6.99 15.73
N PRO A 202 22.76 6.69 14.94
CA PRO A 202 22.79 5.50 14.10
C PRO A 202 22.71 4.20 14.90
N LEU A 203 22.02 3.18 14.37
CA LEU A 203 21.88 1.88 15.03
C LEU A 203 23.25 1.25 15.38
N CYS A 204 24.28 1.50 14.57
CA CYS A 204 25.64 0.99 14.80
C CYS A 204 26.28 1.48 16.11
N ASP A 205 25.87 2.64 16.63
CA ASP A 205 26.36 3.14 17.92
C ASP A 205 25.71 2.42 19.10
N PHE A 206 24.47 1.94 18.94
CA PHE A 206 23.82 1.07 19.92
C PHE A 206 24.47 -0.31 19.97
N THR A 207 24.90 -0.86 18.82
CA THR A 207 25.69 -2.10 18.78
C THR A 207 27.05 -1.95 19.44
N LYS A 208 27.80 -0.88 19.15
CA LYS A 208 29.09 -0.61 19.81
C LYS A 208 28.98 -0.49 21.33
N LYS A 209 27.89 0.08 21.83
CA LYS A 209 27.61 0.24 23.26
C LYS A 209 27.01 -1.02 23.91
N GLY A 210 26.76 -2.08 23.14
CA GLY A 210 26.19 -3.33 23.64
C GLY A 210 24.71 -3.25 24.02
N ALA A 211 23.99 -2.21 23.58
CA ALA A 211 22.55 -2.07 23.83
C ALA A 211 21.70 -3.03 22.98
N ILE A 212 22.23 -3.43 21.82
CA ILE A 212 21.68 -4.44 20.92
C ILE A 212 22.84 -5.14 20.23
N THR A 213 22.70 -6.40 19.86
CA THR A 213 23.74 -7.16 19.13
C THR A 213 23.37 -7.32 17.66
N GLU A 214 24.36 -7.56 16.78
CA GLU A 214 24.09 -7.87 15.37
C GLU A 214 23.15 -9.07 15.21
N LYS A 215 23.30 -10.09 16.06
CA LYS A 215 22.40 -11.26 16.08
C LYS A 215 20.96 -10.89 16.40
N GLU A 216 20.73 -9.93 17.29
CA GLU A 216 19.40 -9.44 17.63
C GLU A 216 18.82 -8.57 16.52
N ILE A 217 19.64 -7.75 15.86
CA ILE A 217 19.26 -7.01 14.66
C ILE A 217 18.81 -7.98 13.57
N SER A 218 19.59 -9.03 13.27
CA SER A 218 19.21 -10.05 12.28
C SER A 218 17.89 -10.72 12.62
N LYS A 219 17.64 -11.05 13.91
CA LYS A 219 16.34 -11.60 14.34
C LYS A 219 15.19 -10.63 14.12
N ILE A 220 15.40 -9.33 14.35
CA ILE A 220 14.39 -8.29 14.11
C ILE A 220 14.10 -8.15 12.61
N VAL A 221 15.12 -8.22 11.76
CA VAL A 221 14.98 -8.22 10.30
C VAL A 221 14.12 -9.39 9.85
N GLU A 222 14.45 -10.61 10.30
CA GLU A 222 13.68 -11.81 9.95
C GLU A 222 12.25 -11.77 10.50
N LYS A 223 12.06 -11.31 11.75
CA LYS A 223 10.72 -11.10 12.31
C LYS A 223 9.90 -10.11 11.49
N THR A 224 10.53 -9.04 10.98
CA THR A 224 9.85 -8.05 10.15
C THR A 224 9.33 -8.65 8.85
N LYS A 225 10.11 -9.51 8.18
CA LYS A 225 9.69 -10.23 6.99
C LYS A 225 8.51 -11.17 7.28
N ASN A 226 8.61 -11.91 8.38
CA ASN A 226 7.62 -12.92 8.76
C ASN A 226 6.39 -12.37 9.49
N THR A 227 6.29 -11.05 9.69
CA THR A 227 5.18 -10.46 10.45
C THR A 227 3.82 -10.70 9.79
N SER A 228 3.75 -10.77 8.46
CA SER A 228 2.48 -11.07 7.79
C SER A 228 2.01 -12.49 8.09
N ILE A 229 2.91 -13.48 8.07
CA ILE A 229 2.63 -14.89 8.42
C ILE A 229 2.18 -14.98 9.88
N GLU A 230 2.92 -14.34 10.80
CA GLU A 230 2.57 -14.30 12.22
C GLU A 230 1.15 -13.76 12.45
N LEU A 231 0.76 -12.71 11.71
CA LEU A 231 -0.58 -12.13 11.83
C LEU A 231 -1.67 -13.02 11.23
N LEU A 232 -1.39 -13.75 10.15
CA LEU A 232 -2.33 -14.69 9.56
C LEU A 232 -2.66 -15.83 10.55
N ASP A 233 -1.65 -16.33 11.26
CA ASP A 233 -1.82 -17.37 12.29
C ASP A 233 -2.61 -16.87 13.51
N LEU A 234 -2.37 -15.62 13.92
CA LEU A 234 -3.01 -15.01 15.10
C LEU A 234 -4.43 -14.50 14.83
N ILE A 235 -4.78 -14.23 13.58
CA ILE A 235 -6.06 -13.66 13.16
C ILE A 235 -6.75 -14.64 12.20
N PRO A 236 -7.43 -15.69 12.71
CA PRO A 236 -8.00 -16.74 11.88
C PRO A 236 -9.16 -16.25 10.99
N GLU A 237 -9.86 -15.18 11.40
CA GLU A 237 -10.97 -14.57 10.67
C GLU A 237 -10.81 -13.04 10.56
N GLY A 238 -11.33 -12.46 9.48
CA GLY A 238 -11.14 -11.04 9.17
C GLY A 238 -9.76 -10.72 8.60
N SER A 239 -9.43 -9.44 8.43
CA SER A 239 -8.18 -9.01 7.80
C SER A 239 -7.31 -8.11 8.68
N VAL A 240 -6.00 -8.14 8.44
CA VAL A 240 -5.04 -7.19 9.03
C VAL A 240 -5.32 -5.82 8.42
N CYS A 241 -6.06 -4.97 9.12
CA CYS A 241 -6.56 -3.73 8.54
C CYS A 241 -6.04 -2.44 9.19
N PHE A 242 -5.69 -2.45 10.47
CA PHE A 242 -5.36 -1.22 11.21
C PHE A 242 -4.07 -0.53 10.72
N ALA A 243 -2.94 -1.23 10.79
CA ALA A 243 -1.65 -0.67 10.37
C ALA A 243 -1.60 -0.36 8.85
N PRO A 244 -2.12 -1.22 7.96
CA PRO A 244 -2.26 -0.89 6.54
C PRO A 244 -3.11 0.37 6.30
N SER A 245 -4.27 0.49 6.95
CA SER A 245 -5.13 1.66 6.79
C SER A 245 -4.46 2.96 7.23
N LEU A 246 -3.76 2.94 8.37
CA LEU A 246 -3.04 4.11 8.85
C LEU A 246 -1.85 4.48 7.95
N ALA A 247 -1.17 3.48 7.35
CA ALA A 247 -0.13 3.72 6.35
C ALA A 247 -0.69 4.41 5.09
N ILE A 248 -1.88 4.03 4.63
CA ILE A 248 -2.57 4.71 3.54
C ILE A 248 -2.93 6.15 3.94
N VAL A 249 -3.47 6.35 5.14
CA VAL A 249 -3.77 7.69 5.67
C VAL A 249 -2.55 8.61 5.62
N GLU A 250 -1.38 8.11 5.99
CA GLU A 250 -0.13 8.89 5.96
C GLU A 250 0.25 9.32 4.53
N ILE A 251 0.07 8.44 3.55
CA ILE A 251 0.27 8.73 2.12
C ILE A 251 -0.74 9.78 1.63
N ILE A 252 -2.02 9.62 1.95
CA ILE A 252 -3.10 10.55 1.59
C ILE A 252 -2.86 11.93 2.18
N GLU A 253 -2.52 11.97 3.47
CA GLU A 253 -2.28 13.22 4.19
C GLU A 253 -1.07 13.96 3.61
N ALA A 254 0.00 13.24 3.24
CA ALA A 254 1.15 13.82 2.57
C ALA A 254 0.80 14.46 1.23
N TYR A 255 -0.04 13.81 0.43
CA TYR A 255 -0.53 14.32 -0.84
C TYR A 255 -1.45 15.53 -0.66
N LEU A 256 -2.53 15.39 0.11
CA LEU A 256 -3.58 16.41 0.24
C LEU A 256 -3.07 17.71 0.89
N LYS A 257 -2.10 17.61 1.81
CA LYS A 257 -1.55 18.76 2.54
C LYS A 257 -0.18 19.21 2.03
N ASP A 258 0.28 18.65 0.90
CA ASP A 258 1.56 18.98 0.29
C ASP A 258 2.77 18.90 1.25
N LEU A 259 2.83 17.86 2.08
CA LEU A 259 3.75 17.82 3.23
C LEU A 259 5.20 17.50 2.86
N LYS A 260 5.48 17.13 1.60
CA LYS A 260 6.80 16.66 1.14
C LYS A 260 7.36 15.54 2.03
N ARG A 261 6.50 14.62 2.50
CA ARG A 261 6.91 13.52 3.37
C ARG A 261 7.80 12.57 2.60
N VAL A 262 8.85 12.08 3.27
CA VAL A 262 9.64 10.95 2.79
C VAL A 262 8.99 9.66 3.30
N LEU A 263 8.47 8.85 2.38
CA LEU A 263 7.79 7.58 2.66
C LEU A 263 8.32 6.51 1.72
N VAL A 264 8.26 5.23 2.10
CA VAL A 264 8.55 4.14 1.15
C VAL A 264 7.26 3.64 0.55
N CYS A 265 7.15 3.74 -0.77
CA CYS A 265 5.99 3.27 -1.52
C CYS A 265 6.47 2.48 -2.74
N SER A 266 5.63 1.56 -3.22
CA SER A 266 5.88 0.87 -4.47
C SER A 266 5.61 1.82 -5.63
N ILE A 267 6.64 2.12 -6.44
CA ILE A 267 6.54 3.05 -7.56
C ILE A 267 7.23 2.50 -8.80
N HIS A 268 6.84 2.99 -9.97
CA HIS A 268 7.45 2.62 -11.25
C HIS A 268 8.86 3.19 -11.40
N LEU A 269 9.88 2.33 -11.46
CA LEU A 269 11.27 2.70 -11.71
C LEU A 269 11.53 2.85 -13.21
N ASN A 270 12.24 3.91 -13.59
CA ASN A 270 12.62 4.22 -14.96
C ASN A 270 14.08 4.68 -15.07
N GLY A 271 14.99 3.91 -14.48
CA GLY A 271 16.43 4.14 -14.46
C GLY A 271 17.00 4.20 -13.03
N GLN A 272 16.18 4.54 -12.05
CA GLN A 272 16.59 4.57 -10.64
C GLN A 272 17.06 3.19 -10.18
N TYR A 273 18.10 3.17 -9.35
CA TYR A 273 18.75 1.94 -8.89
C TYR A 273 19.28 1.03 -10.02
N GLY A 274 19.37 1.55 -11.26
CA GLY A 274 19.74 0.78 -12.44
C GLY A 274 18.61 -0.07 -13.03
N HIS A 275 17.36 0.12 -12.57
CA HIS A 275 16.19 -0.69 -12.97
C HIS A 275 15.18 0.11 -13.76
N LYS A 276 14.52 -0.53 -14.73
CA LYS A 276 13.54 0.12 -15.62
C LYS A 276 12.34 -0.80 -15.87
N GLY A 277 11.13 -0.23 -15.79
CA GLY A 277 9.88 -0.91 -16.16
C GLY A 277 9.24 -1.74 -15.05
N VAL A 278 9.81 -1.71 -13.85
CA VAL A 278 9.37 -2.50 -12.68
C VAL A 278 8.87 -1.58 -11.57
N PHE A 279 7.87 -2.04 -10.82
CA PHE A 279 7.46 -1.39 -9.58
C PHE A 279 8.28 -1.96 -8.42
N ALA A 280 8.70 -1.08 -7.50
CA ALA A 280 9.38 -1.51 -6.29
C ALA A 280 9.19 -0.51 -5.16
N GLY A 281 9.18 -1.02 -3.93
CA GLY A 281 9.22 -0.20 -2.71
C GLY A 281 10.52 0.56 -2.61
N VAL A 282 10.48 1.89 -2.78
CA VAL A 282 11.65 2.78 -2.63
C VAL A 282 11.26 4.07 -1.90
N PRO A 283 12.19 4.76 -1.22
CA PRO A 283 11.90 6.02 -0.57
C PRO A 283 11.58 7.10 -1.60
N VAL A 284 10.47 7.79 -1.39
CA VAL A 284 9.96 8.85 -2.26
C VAL A 284 9.53 10.07 -1.46
N VAL A 285 9.58 11.23 -2.09
CA VAL A 285 8.97 12.46 -1.58
C VAL A 285 7.54 12.55 -2.13
N ILE A 286 6.55 12.53 -1.26
CA ILE A 286 5.13 12.72 -1.61
C ILE A 286 4.69 14.13 -1.24
N GLY A 287 4.17 14.86 -2.23
CA GLY A 287 3.55 16.18 -2.09
C GLY A 287 2.27 16.29 -2.92
N GLY A 288 1.74 17.50 -3.07
CA GLY A 288 0.49 17.79 -3.78
C GLY A 288 0.55 17.49 -5.29
N LYS A 289 1.76 17.32 -5.84
CA LYS A 289 1.93 16.83 -7.22
C LYS A 289 1.93 15.30 -7.32
N GLY A 290 1.87 14.57 -6.19
CA GLY A 290 2.01 13.12 -6.13
C GLY A 290 3.43 12.73 -5.73
N ILE A 291 4.04 11.78 -6.45
CA ILE A 291 5.43 11.37 -6.25
C ILE A 291 6.36 12.41 -6.91
N GLU A 292 6.95 13.28 -6.10
CA GLU A 292 7.75 14.42 -6.60
C GLU A 292 9.21 14.06 -6.81
N LYS A 293 9.73 13.09 -6.07
CA LYS A 293 11.11 12.63 -6.16
C LYS A 293 11.24 11.19 -5.69
N ILE A 294 12.01 10.39 -6.42
CA ILE A 294 12.52 9.10 -5.96
C ILE A 294 13.91 9.35 -5.37
N ILE A 295 14.15 8.87 -4.16
CA ILE A 295 15.44 9.00 -3.48
C ILE A 295 16.23 7.73 -3.73
N GLU A 296 17.34 7.82 -4.46
CA GLU A 296 18.25 6.70 -4.64
C GLU A 296 19.20 6.61 -3.44
N LEU A 297 19.16 5.47 -2.76
CA LEU A 297 20.01 5.18 -1.63
C LEU A 297 21.36 4.68 -2.12
N ASP A 298 22.43 5.05 -1.41
CA ASP A 298 23.75 4.46 -1.61
C ASP A 298 23.77 3.08 -0.93
N LEU A 299 23.36 2.04 -1.67
CA LEU A 299 23.31 0.66 -1.19
C LEU A 299 24.70 0.02 -1.26
N ASN A 300 25.10 -0.68 -0.20
CA ASN A 300 26.32 -1.49 -0.26
C ASN A 300 26.09 -2.75 -1.13
N ALA A 301 27.16 -3.49 -1.43
CA ALA A 301 27.10 -4.65 -2.33
C ALA A 301 26.04 -5.69 -1.92
N GLN A 302 25.93 -5.99 -0.62
CA GLN A 302 24.98 -6.97 -0.10
C GLN A 302 23.53 -6.44 -0.17
N GLU A 303 23.31 -5.19 0.22
CA GLU A 303 21.99 -4.54 0.14
C GLU A 303 21.51 -4.44 -1.31
N LYS A 304 22.44 -4.15 -2.24
CA LYS A 304 22.15 -4.10 -3.67
C LYS A 304 21.79 -5.48 -4.21
N GLU A 305 22.52 -6.53 -3.85
CA GLU A 305 22.21 -7.90 -4.26
C GLU A 305 20.82 -8.34 -3.78
N LEU A 306 20.49 -8.07 -2.51
CA LEU A 306 19.17 -8.35 -1.94
C LEU A 306 18.06 -7.57 -2.66
N PHE A 307 18.30 -6.29 -2.97
CA PHE A 307 17.35 -5.47 -3.70
C PHE A 307 17.15 -5.97 -5.13
N ASP A 308 18.24 -6.34 -5.82
CA ASP A 308 18.17 -6.88 -7.18
C ASP A 308 17.42 -8.23 -7.20
N ASP A 309 17.60 -9.11 -6.21
CA ASP A 309 16.83 -10.36 -6.06
C ASP A 309 15.33 -10.08 -5.84
N SER A 310 15.04 -9.07 -5.01
CA SER A 310 13.67 -8.60 -4.74
C SER A 310 12.94 -8.17 -6.02
N LEU A 311 13.60 -7.37 -6.87
CA LEU A 311 13.01 -6.89 -8.11
C LEU A 311 12.88 -7.98 -9.18
N LYS A 312 13.80 -8.95 -9.20
CA LYS A 312 13.68 -10.15 -10.05
C LYS A 312 12.46 -10.96 -9.69
N HIS A 313 12.16 -11.13 -8.40
CA HIS A 313 10.95 -11.82 -7.97
C HIS A 313 9.67 -11.09 -8.43
N ILE A 314 9.59 -9.76 -8.27
CA ILE A 314 8.44 -8.98 -8.78
C ILE A 314 8.29 -9.17 -10.31
N SER A 315 9.40 -9.10 -11.04
CA SER A 315 9.39 -9.23 -12.50
C SER A 315 8.96 -10.65 -12.93
N TYR A 316 9.43 -11.67 -12.21
CA TYR A 316 9.02 -13.06 -12.39
C TYR A 316 7.50 -13.23 -12.23
N LEU A 317 6.92 -12.71 -11.15
CA LEU A 317 5.47 -12.77 -10.92
C LEU A 317 4.70 -12.08 -12.04
N PHE A 318 5.15 -10.90 -12.43
CA PHE A 318 4.51 -10.17 -13.51
C PHE A 318 4.60 -10.94 -14.83
N ASP A 319 5.78 -11.38 -15.25
CA ASP A 319 5.98 -11.99 -16.56
C ASP A 319 5.34 -13.39 -16.68
N ASN A 320 5.41 -14.21 -15.62
CA ASN A 320 4.82 -15.55 -15.64
C ASN A 320 3.30 -15.53 -15.70
N TYR A 321 2.66 -14.63 -14.97
CA TYR A 321 1.19 -14.60 -14.88
C TYR A 321 0.54 -13.60 -15.87
N LYS A 322 1.32 -12.76 -16.55
CA LYS A 322 0.83 -11.80 -17.56
C LYS A 322 0.16 -12.48 -18.75
N HIS A 323 0.74 -13.56 -19.27
CA HIS A 323 0.28 -14.22 -20.51
C HIS A 323 -1.04 -14.97 -20.37
N GLU A 324 -1.39 -15.40 -19.16
CA GLU A 324 -2.59 -16.21 -18.92
C GLU A 324 -3.81 -15.33 -18.63
N SER A 325 -3.62 -14.07 -18.20
CA SER A 325 -4.70 -13.09 -17.99
C SER A 325 -5.33 -12.54 -19.28
N THR A 326 -4.69 -12.78 -20.42
CA THR A 326 -5.16 -12.39 -21.76
C THR A 326 -5.83 -13.53 -22.53
N ALA A 327 -5.75 -14.78 -22.05
CA ALA A 327 -6.21 -15.96 -22.79
C ALA A 327 -7.75 -16.15 -22.79
N GLU A 328 -8.51 -15.36 -22.04
CA GLU A 328 -9.99 -15.42 -21.99
C GLU A 328 -10.71 -14.49 -23.00
N GLU A 329 -9.99 -13.78 -23.89
CA GLU A 329 -10.59 -12.77 -24.80
C GLU A 329 -10.55 -13.14 -26.30
N GLU A 330 -10.60 -14.43 -26.68
CA GLU A 330 -11.05 -14.78 -28.03
C GLU A 330 -12.56 -15.11 -28.02
N PRO A 331 -13.42 -14.28 -28.63
CA PRO A 331 -14.81 -14.66 -28.84
C PRO A 331 -14.82 -15.88 -29.76
N LYS A 332 -15.35 -17.01 -29.29
CA LYS A 332 -15.64 -18.15 -30.15
C LYS A 332 -16.48 -17.63 -31.33
N PRO A 333 -16.05 -17.83 -32.59
CA PRO A 333 -16.86 -17.46 -33.74
C PRO A 333 -18.20 -18.19 -33.67
N GLN A 334 -19.27 -17.42 -33.89
CA GLN A 334 -20.66 -17.88 -33.93
C GLN A 334 -20.86 -19.03 -34.93
#